data_AF-A0A0Q4NH76-F1
#
_entry.id   AF-A0A0Q4NH76-F1
#
_cell.length_a   1.000
_cell.length_b   1.000
_cell.length_c   1.000
_cell.angle_alpha   90.00
_cell.angle_beta   90.00
_cell.angle_gamma   90.00
#
_symmetry.space_group_name_H-M   'P 1'
#
loop_
_entity.id
_entity.type
_entity.pdbx_description
1 polymer ?
#
loop_
_entity_poly.entity_id
_entity_poly.type
_entity_poly.pdbx_seq_one_letter_code
_entity_poly.pdbx_strand_id
1 'polypeptide(L)'
;MKTNHRRNFKETRDPRAVFARYIVGGNSRRLELSDREVTAYATCTSHTNGKRGIARDKCGAKKFVNSRARFHERQALARLVRKGVCTENDPDSGSDAIGYSDDLVD
;
A
#
# COMPACT_ATOMS: atom_id res chain seq x y z
N MET A 1 -26.15 23.34 35.24
CA MET A 1 -24.83 23.98 35.38
C MET A 1 -23.78 23.05 34.78
N LYS A 2 -23.09 23.44 33.69
CA LYS A 2 -22.05 22.60 33.07
C LYS A 2 -20.72 22.86 33.77
N THR A 3 -20.10 21.83 34.34
CA THR A 3 -18.77 21.93 34.94
C THR A 3 -17.73 21.86 33.83
N ASN A 4 -17.05 22.99 33.58
CA ASN A 4 -15.93 23.06 32.64
C ASN A 4 -14.73 22.32 33.22
N HIS A 5 -14.61 21.03 32.92
CA HIS A 5 -13.43 20.23 33.28
C HIS A 5 -12.25 20.72 32.42
N ARG A 6 -11.37 21.57 32.98
CA ARG A 6 -10.12 21.95 32.32
C ARG A 6 -9.24 20.70 32.24
N ARG A 7 -8.88 20.30 31.02
CA ARG A 7 -7.92 19.22 30.77
C ARG A 7 -6.53 19.71 31.17
N ASN A 8 -6.23 19.69 32.46
CA ASN A 8 -4.89 19.96 32.97
C ASN A 8 -3.99 18.77 32.59
N PHE A 9 -3.48 18.75 31.36
CA PHE A 9 -2.39 17.85 30.99
C PHE A 9 -1.11 18.44 31.58
N LYS A 10 -0.76 18.03 32.81
CA LYS A 10 0.56 18.28 33.38
C LYS A 10 1.54 17.40 32.62
N GLU A 11 2.20 17.97 31.62
CA GLU A 11 3.34 17.35 30.93
C GLU A 11 4.53 17.35 31.91
N THR A 12 4.52 16.41 32.85
CA THR A 12 5.53 16.21 33.91
C THR A 12 6.42 15.04 33.55
N ARG A 13 6.90 14.98 32.30
CA ARG A 13 7.79 13.91 31.85
C ARG A 13 9.05 14.50 31.24
N ASP A 14 10.18 13.97 31.68
CA ASP A 14 11.53 14.36 31.24
C ASP A 14 11.60 14.45 29.70
N PRO A 15 11.96 15.61 29.12
CA PRO A 15 12.02 15.80 27.67
C PRO A 15 12.99 14.82 26.99
N ARG A 16 13.96 14.25 27.72
CA ARG A 16 14.87 13.21 27.19
C ARG A 16 14.20 11.85 27.00
N ALA A 17 13.14 11.55 27.77
CA ALA A 17 12.35 10.32 27.63
C ALA A 17 11.35 10.37 26.45
N VAL A 18 11.13 11.55 25.86
CA VAL A 18 10.17 11.75 24.76
C VAL A 18 10.74 11.30 23.41
N PHE A 19 12.06 11.30 23.22
CA PHE A 19 12.69 11.12 21.90
C PHE A 19 13.18 9.71 21.56
N ALA A 20 12.99 8.72 22.43
CA ALA A 20 13.31 7.34 22.07
C ALA A 20 12.30 6.84 21.03
N ARG A 21 12.67 6.84 19.73
CA ARG A 21 11.92 6.12 18.69
C ARG A 21 11.98 4.62 19.02
N TYR A 22 10.93 4.09 19.63
CA TYR A 22 10.79 2.64 19.79
C TYR A 22 9.70 2.12 18.84
N ILE A 23 9.94 0.92 18.32
CA ILE A 23 9.00 0.22 17.45
C ILE A 23 7.90 -0.35 18.34
N VAL A 24 6.65 0.06 18.09
CA VAL A 24 5.49 -0.35 18.91
C VAL A 24 4.70 -1.49 18.25
N GLY A 25 5.09 -1.85 17.03
CA GLY A 25 4.53 -2.92 16.23
C GLY A 25 4.85 -2.72 14.76
N GLY A 26 4.58 -3.73 13.95
CA GLY A 26 4.71 -3.65 12.51
C GLY A 26 3.63 -4.48 11.83
N ASN A 27 3.40 -4.21 10.56
CA ASN A 27 2.68 -5.13 9.69
C ASN A 27 3.61 -5.51 8.55
N SER A 28 3.65 -6.79 8.23
CA SER A 28 4.29 -7.32 7.04
C SER A 28 3.27 -8.10 6.22
N ARG A 29 3.46 -8.10 4.91
CA ARG A 29 2.70 -8.94 3.99
C ARG A 29 3.60 -9.40 2.87
N ARG A 30 3.66 -10.72 2.68
CA ARG A 30 4.25 -11.33 1.49
C ARG A 30 3.25 -11.25 0.34
N LEU A 31 3.75 -10.91 -0.84
CA LEU A 31 3.00 -10.74 -2.07
C LEU A 31 3.31 -11.92 -2.99
N GLU A 32 2.28 -12.60 -3.46
CA GLU A 32 2.40 -13.87 -4.17
C GLU A 32 2.77 -13.67 -5.65
N LEU A 33 2.15 -12.70 -6.35
CA LEU A 33 2.44 -12.52 -7.79
C LEU A 33 3.72 -11.70 -8.04
N SER A 34 4.13 -10.90 -7.06
CA SER A 34 5.29 -10.02 -7.20
C SER A 34 6.54 -10.53 -6.48
N ASP A 35 6.44 -11.66 -5.76
CA ASP A 35 7.51 -12.25 -4.93
C ASP A 35 8.25 -11.23 -4.06
N ARG A 36 7.47 -10.36 -3.40
CA ARG A 36 7.99 -9.27 -2.57
C ARG A 36 7.39 -9.32 -1.19
N GLU A 37 8.16 -8.86 -0.21
CA GLU A 37 7.65 -8.56 1.12
C GLU A 37 7.47 -7.05 1.29
N VAL A 38 6.32 -6.64 1.80
CA VAL A 38 6.05 -5.25 2.17
C VAL A 38 5.90 -5.18 3.67
N THR A 39 6.79 -4.44 4.31
CA THR A 39 6.81 -4.28 5.77
C THR A 39 6.79 -2.80 6.14
N ALA A 40 6.00 -2.45 7.15
CA ALA A 40 6.03 -1.12 7.75
C ALA A 40 5.93 -1.20 9.27
N TYR A 41 6.76 -0.40 9.92
CA TYR A 41 6.83 -0.31 11.37
C TYR A 41 6.08 0.92 11.85
N ALA A 42 5.29 0.73 12.90
CA ALA A 42 4.70 1.81 13.67
C ALA A 42 5.74 2.27 14.71
N THR A 43 6.31 3.44 14.50
CA THR A 43 7.26 4.08 15.44
C THR A 43 6.56 5.21 16.16
N CYS A 44 6.63 5.25 17.49
CA CYS A 44 6.08 6.36 18.26
C CYS A 44 7.22 7.26 18.73
N THR A 45 7.17 8.54 18.36
CA THR A 45 8.17 9.57 18.70
C THR A 45 7.71 10.52 19.80
N SER A 46 6.47 10.41 20.28
CA SER A 46 5.95 11.31 21.32
C SER A 46 4.77 10.72 22.05
N HIS A 47 4.99 10.44 23.33
CA HIS A 47 3.95 10.03 24.28
C HIS A 47 3.01 11.17 24.69
N THR A 48 3.18 12.37 24.12
CA THR A 48 2.43 13.58 24.47
C THR A 48 0.91 13.42 24.27
N ASN A 49 0.47 12.45 23.46
CA ASN A 49 -0.95 12.06 23.28
C ASN A 49 -1.30 10.63 23.76
N GLY A 50 -0.46 9.99 24.58
CA GLY A 50 -0.71 8.67 25.17
C GLY A 50 -0.92 7.54 24.15
N LYS A 51 -1.62 6.46 24.57
CA LYS A 51 -1.93 5.24 23.75
C LYS A 51 -2.60 5.54 22.40
N ARG A 52 -3.13 6.76 22.22
CA ARG A 52 -3.85 7.21 21.01
C ARG A 52 -2.91 7.46 19.82
N GLY A 53 -1.70 7.98 20.05
CA GLY A 53 -0.69 8.16 18.98
C GLY A 53 -0.25 6.81 18.41
N ILE A 54 0.08 5.87 19.29
CA ILE A 54 0.45 4.50 18.96
C ILE A 54 -0.62 3.81 18.09
N ALA A 55 -1.90 3.96 18.45
CA ALA A 55 -2.99 3.36 17.68
C ALA A 55 -3.08 3.95 16.25
N ARG A 56 -2.87 5.26 16.10
CA ARG A 56 -2.82 5.92 14.79
C ARG A 56 -1.63 5.44 13.96
N ASP A 57 -0.45 5.32 14.56
CA ASP A 57 0.75 4.85 13.87
C ASP A 57 0.58 3.40 13.40
N LYS A 58 0.00 2.53 14.23
CA LYS A 58 -0.34 1.15 13.86
C LYS A 58 -1.34 1.09 12.70
N CYS A 59 -2.39 1.91 12.76
CA CYS A 59 -3.35 2.03 11.67
C CYS A 59 -2.70 2.54 10.37
N GLY A 60 -1.80 3.53 10.47
CA GLY A 60 -1.02 4.04 9.34
C GLY A 60 -0.15 2.98 8.70
N ALA A 61 0.61 2.24 9.50
CA ALA A 61 1.45 1.13 9.04
C ALA A 61 0.62 0.07 8.31
N LYS A 62 -0.54 -0.32 8.86
CA LYS A 62 -1.45 -1.28 8.20
C LYS A 62 -1.95 -0.77 6.85
N LYS A 63 -2.38 0.49 6.80
CA LYS A 63 -2.87 1.13 5.55
C LYS A 63 -1.77 1.19 4.50
N PHE A 64 -0.55 1.54 4.90
CA PHE A 64 0.61 1.59 4.00
C PHE A 64 0.88 0.21 3.39
N VAL A 65 0.99 -0.84 4.21
CA VAL A 65 1.24 -2.20 3.73
C VAL A 65 0.16 -2.64 2.74
N ASN A 66 -1.12 -2.42 3.07
CA ASN A 66 -2.22 -2.77 2.19
C ASN A 66 -2.21 -2.00 0.86
N SER A 67 -1.92 -0.70 0.89
CA SER A 67 -1.83 0.13 -0.30
C SER A 67 -0.68 -0.32 -1.20
N ARG A 68 0.50 -0.54 -0.60
CA ARG A 68 1.71 -0.90 -1.34
C ARG A 68 1.66 -2.34 -1.88
N ALA A 69 1.04 -3.26 -1.14
CA ALA A 69 0.69 -4.59 -1.61
C ALA A 69 -0.13 -4.53 -2.90
N ARG A 70 -1.25 -3.80 -2.89
CA ARG A 70 -2.11 -3.64 -4.09
C ARG A 70 -1.36 -3.02 -5.26
N PHE A 71 -0.48 -2.06 -5.01
CA PHE A 71 0.33 -1.43 -6.05
C PHE A 71 1.25 -2.44 -6.74
N HIS A 72 1.99 -3.25 -5.97
CA HIS A 72 2.91 -4.24 -6.51
C HIS A 72 2.19 -5.38 -7.21
N GLU A 73 1.09 -5.89 -6.64
CA GLU A 73 0.28 -6.94 -7.27
C GLU A 73 -0.32 -6.48 -8.60
N ARG A 74 -0.85 -5.25 -8.68
CA ARG A 74 -1.34 -4.68 -9.95
C ARG A 74 -0.23 -4.52 -10.99
N GLN A 75 0.97 -4.10 -10.55
CA GLN A 75 2.11 -3.97 -11.45
C GLN A 75 2.57 -5.34 -11.97
N ALA A 76 2.57 -6.37 -11.12
CA ALA A 76 2.89 -7.74 -11.50
C ALA A 76 1.87 -8.30 -12.51
N LEU A 77 0.56 -8.13 -12.22
CA LEU A 77 -0.51 -8.49 -13.15
C LEU A 77 -0.36 -7.79 -14.51
N ALA A 78 -0.12 -6.48 -14.52
CA ALA A 78 0.08 -5.74 -15.77
C ALA A 78 1.32 -6.21 -16.56
N ARG A 79 2.35 -6.71 -15.88
CA ARG A 79 3.51 -7.34 -16.54
C ARG A 79 3.17 -8.72 -17.09
N LEU A 80 2.41 -9.53 -16.36
CA LEU A 80 1.95 -10.83 -16.81
C LEU A 80 1.07 -10.70 -18.05
N VAL A 81 0.08 -9.80 -18.05
CA VAL A 81 -0.78 -9.53 -19.22
C VAL A 81 0.07 -9.10 -20.42
N ARG A 82 0.99 -8.16 -20.25
CA ARG A 82 1.89 -7.74 -21.35
C ARG A 82 2.78 -8.87 -21.87
N LYS A 83 3.22 -9.80 -21.01
CA LYS A 83 4.00 -10.97 -21.43
C LYS A 83 3.14 -12.02 -22.13
N GLY A 84 1.93 -12.28 -21.62
CA GLY A 84 0.99 -13.26 -22.15
C GLY A 84 0.44 -12.86 -23.53
N VAL A 85 0.27 -11.56 -23.80
CA VAL A 85 -0.08 -11.06 -25.15
C VAL A 85 1.06 -11.27 -26.16
N CYS A 86 2.30 -11.57 -25.72
CA CYS A 86 3.44 -11.82 -26.60
C CYS A 86 3.80 -13.32 -26.73
N THR A 87 3.07 -14.23 -26.09
CA THR A 87 3.30 -15.69 -26.18
C THR A 87 2.27 -16.42 -27.04
N GLU A 88 1.56 -15.70 -27.89
CA GLU A 88 0.76 -16.25 -28.99
C GLU A 88 1.35 -15.73 -30.31
N ASN A 89 2.64 -16.00 -30.52
CA ASN A 89 3.18 -16.19 -31.86
C ASN A 89 3.39 -17.70 -32.01
N ASP A 90 2.28 -18.42 -32.23
CA ASP A 90 2.35 -19.65 -33.01
C ASP A 90 2.62 -19.22 -34.46
N PRO A 91 3.74 -19.61 -35.10
CA PRO A 91 3.99 -19.30 -36.50
C PRO A 91 3.12 -20.10 -37.49
N ASP A 92 2.01 -20.71 -37.05
CA ASP A 92 1.18 -21.63 -37.85
C ASP A 92 -0.35 -21.35 -37.78
N SER A 93 -0.79 -20.10 -37.59
CA SER A 93 -2.20 -19.75 -37.92
C SER A 93 -2.27 -19.18 -39.33
N GLY A 94 -2.53 -20.06 -40.30
CA GLY A 94 -2.78 -19.72 -41.68
C GLY A 94 -3.84 -18.64 -41.85
N SER A 95 -3.66 -17.85 -42.91
CA SER A 95 -4.68 -17.13 -43.69
C SER A 95 -5.99 -16.80 -42.97
N ASP A 96 -6.15 -15.53 -42.61
CA ASP A 96 -7.37 -14.76 -42.93
C ASP A 96 -7.05 -13.28 -42.70
N ALA A 97 -6.35 -12.70 -43.67
CA ALA A 97 -6.35 -11.26 -43.84
C ALA A 97 -7.79 -10.87 -44.21
N ILE A 98 -8.55 -10.39 -43.23
CA ILE A 98 -9.85 -9.76 -43.46
C ILE A 98 -9.56 -8.48 -44.25
N GLY A 99 -9.60 -8.60 -45.57
CA GLY A 99 -9.60 -7.48 -46.49
C GLY A 99 -10.86 -6.66 -46.25
N TYR A 100 -10.68 -5.44 -45.75
CA TYR A 100 -11.68 -4.40 -45.88
C TYR A 100 -11.59 -3.89 -47.32
N SER A 101 -12.37 -4.50 -48.22
CA SER A 101 -12.64 -3.97 -49.55
C SER A 101 -13.61 -2.79 -49.40
N ASP A 102 -13.08 -1.57 -49.45
CA ASP A 102 -13.88 -0.39 -49.75
C ASP A 102 -14.14 -0.36 -51.26
N ASP A 103 -15.15 -1.12 -51.69
CA ASP A 103 -15.77 -0.98 -53.00
C ASP A 103 -17.26 -0.63 -52.81
N LEU A 104 -17.68 0.44 -53.50
CA LEU A 104 -19.05 0.89 -53.82
C LEU A 104 -19.79 1.78 -52.82
N VAL A 105 -19.97 3.06 -53.17
CA VAL A 105 -21.29 3.59 -53.64
C VAL A 105 -21.04 4.72 -54.66
N ASP A 106 -21.79 4.66 -55.77
CA ASP A 106 -21.81 5.52 -56.97
C ASP A 106 -21.96 7.03 -56.76
#